data_AF-A0A356IH54-F1
#
_entry.id   AF-A0A356IH54-F1
#
_cell.length_a   1.000
_cell.length_b   1.000
_cell.length_c   1.000
_cell.angle_alpha   90.00
_cell.angle_beta   90.00
_cell.angle_gamma   90.00
#
_symmetry.space_group_name_H-M   'P 1'
#
loop_
_entity.id
_entity.type
_entity.pdbx_description
1 polymer ?
#
loop_
_entity_poly.entity_id
_entity_poly.type
_entity_poly.pdbx_seq_one_letter_code
_entity_poly.pdbx_strand_id
1 'polypeptide(L)' 'MNRRIQSAEPLTHLVEEYLSYLYEMYPTDAAFDGIHINDDLLENPSAVALEAQGRELGGFRRRFEAIGSE' A
#
# COMPACT_ATOMS: atom_id res chain seq x y z
N MET A 1 -4.53 4.77 35.35
CA MET A 1 -4.46 3.88 34.17
C MET A 1 -3.64 4.57 33.09
N ASN A 2 -2.36 4.21 32.93
CA ASN A 2 -1.55 4.73 31.82
C ASN A 2 -1.88 3.93 30.56
N ARG A 3 -2.78 4.47 29.72
CA ARG A 3 -2.91 3.99 28.34
C ARG A 3 -1.62 4.40 27.63
N ARG A 4 -0.70 3.46 27.43
CA ARG A 4 0.39 3.66 26.47
C ARG A 4 -0.28 3.86 25.11
N ILE A 5 -0.19 5.07 24.58
CA ILE A 5 -0.55 5.36 23.19
C ILE A 5 0.34 4.43 22.35
N GLN A 6 -0.26 3.51 21.60
CA GLN A 6 0.49 2.83 20.55
C GLN A 6 0.90 3.93 19.59
N SER A 7 2.18 4.29 19.60
CA SER A 7 2.74 5.14 18.54
C SER A 7 2.39 4.45 17.22
N ALA A 8 1.73 5.17 16.34
CA ALA A 8 1.47 4.68 14.98
C ALA A 8 2.81 4.29 14.34
N GLU A 9 2.79 3.39 13.35
CA GLU A 9 4.03 3.05 12.64
C GLU A 9 4.68 4.30 12.02
N PRO A 10 6.01 4.32 11.81
CA PRO A 10 6.66 5.44 11.12
C PRO A 10 6.11 5.62 9.70
N LEU A 11 5.97 6.87 9.25
CA LEU A 11 5.52 7.19 7.88
C LEU A 11 6.35 6.48 6.81
N THR A 12 7.65 6.34 7.02
CA THR A 12 8.55 5.65 6.08
C THR A 12 8.15 4.19 5.88
N HIS A 13 7.78 3.49 6.96
CA HIS A 13 7.36 2.08 6.88
C HIS A 13 6.05 1.93 6.10
N LEU A 14 5.08 2.81 6.36
CA LEU A 14 3.83 2.84 5.59
C LEU A 14 4.08 3.08 4.09
N VAL A 15 4.97 4.03 3.76
CA VAL A 15 5.30 4.36 2.36
C VAL A 15 5.99 3.19 1.68
N GLU A 16 6.91 2.49 2.35
CA GLU A 16 7.59 1.30 1.80
C GLU A 16 6.60 0.19 1.47
N GLU A 17 5.67 -0.10 2.38
CA GLU A 17 4.64 -1.11 2.13
C GLU A 17 3.66 -0.68 1.03
N TYR A 18 3.28 0.61 0.98
CA TYR A 18 2.40 1.13 -0.06
C TYR A 18 3.05 1.07 -1.45
N LEU A 19 4.33 1.43 -1.57
CA LEU A 19 5.07 1.34 -2.83
C LEU A 19 5.23 -0.11 -3.27
N SER A 20 5.55 -1.02 -2.33
CA SER A 20 5.64 -2.45 -2.63
C SER A 20 4.32 -2.99 -3.17
N TYR A 21 3.20 -2.60 -2.56
CA TYR A 21 1.86 -2.92 -3.04
C TYR A 21 1.59 -2.37 -4.46
N LEU A 22 1.97 -1.12 -4.74
CA LEU A 22 1.80 -0.54 -6.08
C LEU A 22 2.61 -1.27 -7.14
N TYR A 23 3.86 -1.66 -6.85
CA TYR A 23 4.70 -2.39 -7.79
C TYR A 23 4.15 -3.78 -8.12
N GLU A 24 3.43 -4.40 -7.19
CA GLU A 24 2.75 -5.68 -7.42
C GLU A 24 1.45 -5.50 -8.22
N MET A 25 0.66 -4.46 -7.92
CA MET A 25 -0.65 -4.26 -8.54
C MET A 25 -0.59 -3.60 -9.92
N TYR A 26 0.45 -2.79 -10.16
CA TYR A 26 0.68 -2.03 -11.39
C TYR A 26 2.10 -2.28 -11.93
N PRO A 27 2.42 -3.55 -12.26
CA PRO A 27 3.77 -3.93 -12.68
C PRO A 27 4.20 -3.24 -13.99
N THR A 28 3.26 -2.90 -14.89
CA THR A 28 3.56 -2.19 -16.13
C THR A 28 4.07 -0.78 -15.84
N ASP A 29 3.37 -0.03 -14.97
CA ASP A 29 3.77 1.32 -14.57
C ASP A 29 5.10 1.28 -13.80
N ALA A 30 5.28 0.30 -12.91
CA ALA A 30 6.53 0.09 -12.18
C ALA A 30 7.71 -0.17 -13.12
N ALA A 31 7.53 -0.99 -14.16
CA ALA A 31 8.55 -1.24 -15.17
C ALA A 31 8.91 0.03 -15.96
N PHE A 32 7.94 0.90 -16.27
CA PHE A 32 8.20 2.21 -16.90
C PHE A 32 9.01 3.15 -15.99
N ASP A 33 8.86 3.03 -14.67
CA ASP A 33 9.66 3.74 -13.67
C ASP A 33 11.03 3.07 -13.38
N GLY A 34 11.37 1.97 -14.07
CA GLY A 34 12.64 1.25 -13.95
C GLY A 34 12.67 0.20 -12.84
N ILE A 35 11.51 -0.20 -12.33
CA ILE A 35 11.36 -1.15 -11.21
C ILE A 35 10.91 -2.50 -11.78
N HIS A 36 11.88 -3.38 -12.01
CA HIS A 36 11.69 -4.65 -12.72
C HIS A 36 11.49 -5.87 -11.80
N ILE A 37 10.77 -5.69 -10.68
CA ILE A 37 10.60 -6.76 -9.68
C ILE A 37 9.47 -7.74 -10.04
N ASN A 38 8.54 -7.35 -10.91
CA ASN A 38 7.31 -8.09 -11.24
C ASN A 38 7.04 -8.12 -12.76
N ASP A 39 8.08 -8.14 -13.60
CA ASP A 39 7.97 -8.09 -15.07
C ASP A 39 7.27 -9.32 -15.69
N ASP A 40 7.07 -10.38 -14.91
CA ASP A 40 6.32 -11.57 -15.28
C ASP A 40 4.81 -11.47 -15.00
N LEU A 41 4.36 -10.38 -14.36
CA LEU A 41 2.97 -10.11 -14.04
C LEU A 41 2.33 -9.10 -14.99
N LEU A 42 1.00 -9.09 -15.03
CA LEU A 42 0.18 -8.07 -15.68
C LEU A 42 -0.93 -7.62 -14.72
N GLU A 43 -1.40 -6.39 -14.90
CA GLU A 43 -2.53 -5.86 -14.14
C GLU A 43 -3.75 -6.77 -14.28
N ASN A 44 -4.48 -6.97 -13.18
CA ASN A 44 -5.74 -7.72 -13.17
C ASN A 44 -6.93 -6.75 -13.05
N PRO A 45 -7.62 -6.42 -14.17
CA PRO A 45 -8.73 -5.48 -14.17
C PRO A 45 -10.09 -6.10 -13.80
N SER A 46 -10.12 -7.35 -13.31
CA SER A 46 -11.38 -7.99 -12.92
C SER A 46 -12.06 -7.25 -11.76
N ALA A 47 -13.40 -7.26 -11.74
CA ALA A 47 -14.16 -6.61 -10.68
C ALA A 47 -13.77 -7.10 -9.27
N VAL A 48 -13.53 -8.40 -9.12
CA VAL A 48 -13.09 -9.00 -7.86
C VAL A 48 -11.73 -8.45 -7.41
N ALA A 49 -10.78 -8.32 -8.35
CA ALA A 49 -9.48 -7.74 -8.05
C ALA A 49 -9.60 -6.26 -7.66
N LEU A 50 -10.40 -5.46 -8.38
CA LEU A 50 -10.63 -4.05 -8.07
C LEU A 50 -11.29 -3.85 -6.70
N GLU A 51 -12.25 -4.70 -6.33
CA GLU A 51 -12.84 -4.68 -4.99
C GLU A 51 -11.82 -5.02 -3.90
N ALA A 52 -10.92 -5.98 -4.15
CA ALA A 52 -9.84 -6.29 -3.24
C ALA A 52 -8.87 -5.11 -3.08
N GLN A 53 -8.50 -4.46 -4.17
CA GLN A 53 -7.68 -3.25 -4.14
C GLN A 53 -8.33 -2.14 -3.31
N GLY A 54 -9.64 -1.91 -3.48
CA GLY A 54 -10.38 -0.93 -2.68
C GLY A 54 -10.31 -1.20 -1.17
N ARG A 55 -10.34 -2.47 -0.75
CA ARG A 55 -10.19 -2.86 0.66
C ARG A 55 -8.78 -2.60 1.19
N GLU A 56 -7.76 -2.98 0.42
CA GLU A 56 -6.35 -2.76 0.78
C GLU A 56 -6.01 -1.26 0.87
N LEU A 57 -6.40 -0.47 -0.12
CA LEU A 57 -6.25 0.99 -0.10
C LEU A 57 -6.97 1.63 1.09
N GLY A 58 -8.14 1.11 1.46
CA GLY A 58 -8.83 1.50 2.68
C GLY A 58 -8.03 1.20 3.95
N GLY A 59 -7.26 0.12 3.96
CA GLY A 59 -6.29 -0.23 5.02
C GLY A 59 -5.16 0.79 5.14
N PHE A 60 -4.47 1.07 4.02
CA PHE A 60 -3.42 2.09 3.97
C PHE A 60 -3.91 3.46 4.44
N ARG A 61 -5.12 3.87 4.02
CA ARG A 61 -5.73 5.13 4.46
C ARG A 61 -5.88 5.19 5.99
N ARG A 62 -6.44 4.16 6.62
CA ARG A 62 -6.62 4.14 8.09
C ARG A 62 -5.29 4.20 8.83
N ARG A 63 -4.27 3.52 8.31
CA ARG A 63 -2.91 3.55 8.88
C ARG A 63 -2.30 4.94 8.74
N PHE A 64 -2.42 5.58 7.57
CA PHE A 64 -1.98 6.95 7.34
C PHE A 64 -2.67 7.95 8.29
N GLU A 65 -4.00 7.86 8.43
CA GLU A 65 -4.78 8.71 9.33
C GLU A 65 -4.33 8.55 10.80
N ALA A 66 -3.90 7.36 11.20
CA ALA A 66 -3.39 7.11 12.55
C ALA A 66 -2.04 7.81 12.82
N ILE A 67 -1.17 7.94 11.82
CA ILE A 67 0.15 8.60 11.95
C ILE A 67 -0.02 10.11 12.20
N GLY A 68 -0.96 10.75 11.51
CA GLY A 68 -1.22 12.19 11.64
C GLY A 68 -2.11 12.60 12.80
N SER A 69 -2.46 11.68 13.70
CA SER A 69 -3.41 11.88 14.80
C SER A 69 -2.78 12.01 16.19
N GLU A 70 -1.45 12.15 16.25
CA GLU A 70 -0.71 12.56 17.47
C GLU A 70 -0.81 14.07 17.73
#